data_AF-A0A8B6GTB3-F1
#
_entry.id   AF-A0A8B6GTB3-F1
#
_cell.length_a   1.000
_cell.length_b   1.000
_cell.length_c   1.000
_cell.angle_alpha   90.00
_cell.angle_beta   90.00
_cell.angle_gamma   90.00
#
_symmetry.space_group_name_H-M   'P 1'
#
loop_
_entity.id
_entity.type
_entity.pdbx_description
1 polymer ?
#
loop_
_entity_poly.entity_id
_entity_poly.type
_entity_poly.pdbx_seq_one_letter_code
_entity_poly.pdbx_strand_id
1 'polypeptide(L)'
;MTDGHCSFFLEKKRRFCRFKPNSGQKYCAEHTGLLGIPTDRKRIICPIDTKHTCYEDQLTKHLKKCRKQQGVLPAYHCPGINSGEADEDDLDAKFSLLDIPTEDLKQLILKINKLYDEHIKIPTEILSHSCLEEELCNNSYGIPAIRHRKQQASLIGHLEKMGLIKEAMTFVELGAGKGMLSHWIQKASEENDNCNYILVDRGTCRYKVGYYP
;
A
#
# COMPACT_ATOMS: atom_id res chain seq x y z
N MET A 1 0.35 -0.99 -36.47
CA MET A 1 -0.17 -2.13 -35.68
C MET A 1 0.24 -1.89 -34.24
N THR A 2 -0.70 -1.77 -33.30
CA THR A 2 -0.36 -1.43 -31.91
C THR A 2 0.27 -2.64 -31.23
N ASP A 3 1.57 -2.52 -31.03
CA ASP A 3 2.49 -3.40 -30.35
C ASP A 3 1.91 -4.02 -29.06
N GLY A 4 1.42 -5.27 -29.13
CA GLY A 4 1.05 -6.13 -28.00
C GLY A 4 0.00 -5.62 -26.99
N HIS A 5 -0.57 -4.43 -27.18
CA HIS A 5 -1.35 -3.71 -26.18
C HIS A 5 -2.68 -3.21 -26.75
N CYS A 6 -3.64 -3.03 -25.85
CA CYS A 6 -4.99 -2.60 -26.17
C CYS A 6 -4.99 -1.19 -26.78
N SER A 7 -5.62 -1.05 -27.95
CA SER A 7 -5.70 0.23 -28.67
C SER A 7 -6.69 1.25 -28.08
N PHE A 8 -7.20 1.04 -26.86
CA PHE A 8 -8.11 2.00 -26.21
C PHE A 8 -7.31 3.16 -25.59
N PHE A 9 -7.67 4.40 -25.93
CA PHE A 9 -6.99 5.59 -25.41
C PHE A 9 -7.67 6.10 -24.13
N LEU A 10 -6.90 6.25 -23.05
CA LEU A 10 -7.39 6.74 -21.76
C LEU A 10 -7.18 8.26 -21.67
N GLU A 11 -8.20 9.05 -21.99
CA GLU A 11 -8.12 10.53 -22.05
C GLU A 11 -7.55 11.15 -20.76
N LYS A 12 -8.11 10.79 -19.59
CA LYS A 12 -7.64 11.28 -18.28
C LYS A 12 -6.17 10.97 -17.99
N LYS A 13 -5.63 9.89 -18.57
CA LYS A 13 -4.24 9.44 -18.35
C LYS A 13 -3.33 9.73 -19.55
N ARG A 14 -3.86 10.36 -20.60
CA ARG A 14 -3.18 10.70 -21.87
C ARG A 14 -2.29 9.56 -22.41
N ARG A 15 -2.77 8.32 -22.36
CA ARG A 15 -2.02 7.13 -22.82
C ARG A 15 -2.95 5.99 -23.26
N PHE A 16 -2.43 5.08 -24.08
CA PHE A 16 -3.14 3.84 -24.40
C PHE A 16 -3.20 2.86 -23.22
N CYS A 17 -4.22 2.02 -23.22
CA CYS A 17 -4.40 0.96 -22.25
C CYS A 17 -3.20 -0.03 -22.30
N ARG A 18 -2.62 -0.31 -21.12
CA ARG A 18 -1.47 -1.22 -20.97
C ARG A 18 -1.85 -2.70 -20.90
N PHE A 19 -3.13 -3.04 -21.00
CA PHE A 19 -3.55 -4.44 -20.98
C PHE A 19 -3.37 -5.07 -22.36
N LYS A 20 -2.91 -6.31 -22.39
CA LYS A 20 -2.73 -7.10 -23.61
C LYS A 20 -4.09 -7.57 -24.15
N PRO A 21 -4.38 -7.39 -25.45
CA PRO A 21 -5.51 -8.04 -26.11
C PRO A 21 -5.36 -9.55 -26.18
N ASN A 22 -6.48 -10.25 -26.36
CA ASN A 22 -6.43 -11.66 -26.76
C ASN A 22 -5.86 -11.76 -28.18
N SER A 23 -5.36 -12.95 -28.54
CA SER A 23 -4.82 -13.19 -29.89
C SER A 23 -5.85 -12.80 -30.96
N GLY A 24 -5.44 -11.97 -31.92
CA GLY A 24 -6.30 -11.47 -32.99
C GLY A 24 -7.27 -10.33 -32.60
N GLN A 25 -7.32 -9.90 -31.34
CA GLN A 25 -8.19 -8.80 -30.91
C GLN A 25 -7.44 -7.46 -30.82
N LYS A 26 -8.16 -6.35 -31.07
CA LYS A 26 -7.63 -4.98 -30.96
C LYS A 26 -7.66 -4.43 -29.54
N TYR A 27 -8.59 -4.90 -28.71
CA TYR A 27 -8.83 -4.40 -27.36
C TYR A 27 -8.64 -5.50 -26.31
N CYS A 28 -8.29 -5.11 -25.08
CA CYS A 28 -8.25 -6.05 -23.96
C CYS A 28 -9.67 -6.46 -23.54
N ALA A 29 -9.80 -7.57 -22.84
CA ALA A 29 -11.08 -8.13 -22.40
C ALA A 29 -12.04 -7.11 -21.75
N GLU A 30 -11.52 -6.17 -20.96
CA GLU A 30 -12.32 -5.11 -20.34
C GLU A 30 -12.85 -4.09 -21.36
N HIS A 31 -12.00 -3.57 -22.25
CA HIS A 31 -12.43 -2.59 -23.24
C HIS A 31 -13.23 -3.20 -24.39
N THR A 32 -13.01 -4.48 -24.71
CA THR A 32 -13.87 -5.22 -25.65
C THR A 32 -15.29 -5.33 -25.11
N GLY A 33 -15.45 -5.64 -23.82
CA GLY A 33 -16.75 -5.64 -23.14
C GLY A 33 -17.38 -4.25 -23.04
N LEU A 34 -16.60 -3.22 -22.70
CA LEU A 34 -17.08 -1.84 -22.61
C LEU A 34 -17.58 -1.30 -23.95
N LEU A 35 -16.90 -1.63 -25.06
CA LEU A 35 -17.27 -1.21 -26.40
C LEU A 35 -18.36 -2.10 -27.04
N GLY A 36 -18.85 -3.13 -26.35
CA GLY A 36 -19.87 -4.05 -26.87
C GLY A 36 -19.41 -4.85 -28.09
N ILE A 37 -18.11 -5.03 -28.28
CA ILE A 37 -17.57 -5.75 -29.44
C ILE A 37 -17.92 -7.24 -29.27
N PRO A 38 -18.56 -7.87 -30.26
CA PRO A 38 -18.94 -9.28 -30.17
C PRO A 38 -17.68 -10.15 -30.04
N THR A 39 -17.69 -11.04 -29.06
CA THR A 39 -16.64 -12.04 -28.85
C THR A 39 -17.27 -13.40 -28.62
N ASP A 40 -16.53 -14.46 -28.91
CA ASP A 40 -16.95 -15.85 -28.69
C ASP A 40 -17.31 -16.17 -27.23
N ARG A 41 -16.85 -15.34 -26.28
CA ARG A 41 -17.07 -15.54 -24.85
C ARG A 41 -17.95 -14.45 -24.26
N LYS A 42 -19.15 -14.85 -23.83
CA LYS A 42 -20.11 -13.94 -23.20
C LYS A 42 -19.65 -13.48 -21.82
N ARG A 43 -19.66 -12.16 -21.61
CA ARG A 43 -19.50 -11.53 -20.30
C ARG A 43 -20.87 -11.19 -19.71
N ILE A 44 -21.02 -11.42 -18.42
CA ILE A 44 -22.19 -11.09 -17.62
C ILE A 44 -21.79 -10.18 -16.46
N ILE A 45 -22.74 -9.40 -15.95
CA ILE A 45 -22.55 -8.64 -14.71
C ILE A 45 -22.36 -9.65 -13.57
N CYS A 46 -21.42 -9.37 -12.65
CA CYS A 46 -21.22 -10.24 -11.51
C CYS A 46 -22.48 -10.29 -10.63
N PRO A 47 -22.96 -11.48 -10.23
CA PRO A 47 -24.11 -11.60 -9.33
C PRO A 47 -23.90 -11.01 -7.93
N ILE A 48 -22.64 -10.84 -7.49
CA ILE A 48 -22.28 -10.33 -6.15
C ILE A 48 -22.12 -8.80 -6.14
N ASP A 49 -21.61 -8.20 -7.22
CA ASP A 49 -21.42 -6.74 -7.32
C ASP A 49 -21.67 -6.29 -8.77
N THR A 50 -22.63 -5.40 -8.95
CA THR A 50 -23.02 -4.88 -10.26
C THR A 50 -21.95 -3.96 -10.88
N LYS A 51 -20.93 -3.56 -10.11
CA LYS A 51 -19.86 -2.66 -10.57
C LYS A 51 -18.80 -3.35 -11.44
N HIS A 52 -18.83 -4.67 -11.60
CA HIS A 52 -17.91 -5.39 -12.49
C HIS A 52 -18.57 -6.52 -13.26
N THR A 53 -17.86 -6.97 -14.31
CA THR A 53 -18.30 -8.07 -15.17
C THR A 53 -17.36 -9.27 -15.04
N CYS A 54 -17.87 -10.46 -15.37
CA CYS A 54 -17.10 -11.70 -15.44
C CYS A 54 -17.54 -12.52 -16.66
N TYR A 55 -16.72 -13.50 -17.06
CA TYR A 55 -17.14 -14.41 -18.14
C TYR A 55 -18.15 -15.43 -17.62
N GLU A 56 -19.22 -15.65 -18.37
CA GLU A 56 -20.32 -16.57 -18.02
C GLU A 56 -19.82 -17.99 -17.79
N ASP A 57 -18.96 -18.49 -18.67
CA ASP A 57 -18.30 -19.80 -18.59
C ASP A 57 -17.35 -19.96 -17.39
N GLN A 58 -16.95 -18.86 -16.74
CA GLN A 58 -16.06 -18.84 -15.58
C GLN A 58 -16.74 -18.30 -14.33
N LEU A 59 -18.06 -18.17 -14.32
CA LEU A 59 -18.80 -17.61 -13.19
C LEU A 59 -18.46 -18.34 -11.88
N THR A 60 -18.49 -19.67 -11.88
CA THR A 60 -18.17 -20.49 -10.68
C THR A 60 -16.76 -20.22 -10.15
N LYS A 61 -15.78 -20.05 -11.05
CA LYS A 61 -14.39 -19.70 -10.66
C LYS A 61 -14.27 -18.26 -10.20
N HIS A 62 -15.03 -17.35 -10.80
CA HIS A 62 -15.08 -15.94 -10.43
C HIS A 62 -15.66 -15.77 -9.02
N LEU A 63 -16.80 -16.40 -8.72
CA LEU A 63 -17.49 -16.26 -7.45
C LEU A 63 -16.56 -16.59 -6.28
N LYS A 64 -15.77 -17.67 -6.36
CA LYS A 64 -14.78 -18.08 -5.34
C LYS A 64 -13.67 -17.07 -5.05
N LYS A 65 -13.38 -16.16 -5.99
CA LYS A 65 -12.28 -15.16 -5.88
C LYS A 65 -12.78 -13.73 -5.96
N CYS A 66 -14.09 -13.52 -5.96
CA CYS A 66 -14.67 -12.21 -6.07
C CYS A 66 -14.32 -11.42 -4.82
N ARG A 67 -13.63 -10.29 -4.94
CA ARG A 67 -13.24 -9.44 -3.78
C ARG A 67 -14.43 -8.91 -2.99
N LYS A 68 -15.62 -8.94 -3.60
CA LYS A 68 -16.88 -8.48 -3.02
C LYS A 68 -17.67 -9.61 -2.37
N GLN A 69 -17.19 -10.85 -2.49
CA GLN A 69 -17.68 -11.94 -1.67
C GLN A 69 -17.28 -11.62 -0.22
N GLN A 70 -18.26 -11.20 0.58
CA GLN A 70 -18.05 -11.01 2.01
C GLN A 70 -17.84 -12.40 2.62
N GLY A 71 -16.64 -12.67 3.10
CA GLY A 71 -16.40 -13.83 3.96
C GLY A 71 -17.08 -13.62 5.31
N VAL A 72 -17.31 -14.71 6.03
CA VAL A 72 -17.68 -14.63 7.45
C VAL A 72 -16.56 -13.88 8.17
N LEU A 73 -16.90 -12.73 8.75
CA LEU A 73 -15.96 -11.97 9.55
C LEU A 73 -15.62 -12.79 10.80
N PRO A 74 -14.34 -12.83 11.25
CA PRO A 74 -13.98 -13.56 12.45
C PRO A 74 -14.74 -13.06 13.69
N ALA A 75 -14.95 -13.92 14.69
CA ALA A 75 -15.69 -13.56 15.90
C ALA A 75 -15.10 -12.36 16.67
N TYR A 76 -13.79 -12.13 16.53
CA TYR A 76 -13.08 -10.99 17.14
C TYR A 76 -13.19 -9.70 16.30
N HIS A 77 -13.84 -9.71 15.15
CA HIS A 77 -14.05 -8.52 14.34
C HIS A 77 -15.26 -7.74 14.85
N CYS A 78 -15.01 -6.63 15.52
CA CYS A 78 -16.03 -5.66 15.89
C CYS A 78 -15.89 -4.43 14.96
N PRO A 79 -16.81 -4.22 13.99
CA PRO A 79 -16.81 -3.02 13.17
C PRO A 79 -16.94 -1.78 14.06
N GLY A 80 -16.07 -0.79 13.87
CA GLY A 80 -16.16 0.48 14.61
C GLY A 80 -15.69 0.42 16.07
N ILE A 81 -14.98 -0.63 16.50
CA ILE A 81 -14.50 -0.75 17.90
C ILE A 81 -13.65 0.45 18.38
N ASN A 82 -12.95 1.12 17.46
CA ASN A 82 -12.13 2.31 17.75
C ASN A 82 -12.77 3.60 17.22
N SER A 83 -14.05 3.59 16.82
CA SER A 83 -14.71 4.75 16.24
C SER A 83 -15.16 5.78 17.29
N GLY A 84 -14.97 5.50 18.59
CA GLY A 84 -15.49 6.33 19.67
C GLY A 84 -16.99 6.13 19.88
N GLU A 85 -17.58 6.86 20.83
CA GLU A 85 -19.03 6.96 20.93
C GLU A 85 -19.53 7.75 19.72
N ALA A 86 -20.53 7.22 19.03
CA ALA A 86 -21.17 7.96 17.94
C ALA A 86 -22.02 9.05 18.58
N ASP A 87 -21.60 10.31 18.45
CA ASP A 87 -22.52 11.42 18.67
C ASP A 87 -23.64 11.31 17.61
N GLU A 88 -24.90 11.26 18.06
CA GLU A 88 -26.08 11.08 17.21
C GLU A 88 -26.24 12.19 16.14
N ASP A 89 -25.47 13.27 16.24
CA ASP A 89 -25.50 14.43 15.35
C ASP A 89 -24.51 14.37 14.16
N ASP A 90 -23.63 13.37 14.06
CA ASP A 90 -22.65 13.32 12.95
C ASP A 90 -23.25 12.67 11.70
N LEU A 91 -24.27 13.34 11.14
CA LEU A 91 -24.77 13.13 9.79
C LEU A 91 -23.68 13.52 8.79
N ASP A 92 -22.71 12.63 8.58
CA ASP A 92 -21.90 12.29 7.40
C ASP A 92 -21.87 13.28 6.20
N ALA A 93 -21.87 14.58 6.48
CA ALA A 93 -21.77 15.64 5.50
C ALA A 93 -20.29 15.71 5.14
N LYS A 94 -19.90 14.90 4.16
CA LYS A 94 -18.57 14.99 3.54
C LYS A 94 -18.42 16.36 2.91
N PHE A 95 -17.91 17.31 3.70
CA PHE A 95 -17.52 18.62 3.22
C PHE A 95 -16.23 18.50 2.43
N SER A 96 -16.21 19.06 1.22
CA SER A 96 -14.95 19.20 0.49
C SER A 96 -14.16 20.33 1.12
N LEU A 97 -12.83 20.20 1.19
CA LEU A 97 -11.97 21.33 1.52
C LEU A 97 -12.13 22.49 0.52
N LEU A 98 -12.65 22.22 -0.69
CA LEU A 98 -12.94 23.23 -1.70
C LEU A 98 -14.16 24.09 -1.35
N ASP A 99 -15.05 23.60 -0.49
CA ASP A 99 -16.27 24.31 -0.10
C ASP A 99 -16.02 25.25 1.09
N ILE A 100 -14.82 25.18 1.69
CA ILE A 100 -14.41 26.01 2.82
C ILE A 100 -13.84 27.34 2.28
N PRO A 101 -14.32 28.49 2.77
CA PRO A 101 -13.72 29.77 2.44
C PRO A 101 -12.22 29.81 2.72
N THR A 102 -11.45 30.39 1.79
CA THR A 102 -9.99 30.48 1.91
C THR A 102 -9.54 31.14 3.23
N GLU A 103 -10.32 32.08 3.75
CA GLU A 103 -9.97 32.78 5.00
C GLU A 103 -10.09 31.87 6.22
N ASP A 104 -11.15 31.06 6.30
CA ASP A 104 -11.32 30.09 7.38
C ASP A 104 -10.20 29.04 7.37
N LEU A 105 -9.80 28.60 6.17
CA LEU A 105 -8.69 27.66 6.00
C LEU A 105 -7.37 28.28 6.49
N LYS A 106 -7.11 29.56 6.20
CA LYS A 106 -5.93 30.27 6.71
C LYS A 106 -5.97 30.37 8.23
N GLN A 107 -7.11 30.73 8.83
CA GLN A 107 -7.25 30.80 10.28
C GLN A 107 -7.00 29.44 10.95
N LEU A 108 -7.49 28.36 10.35
CA LEU A 108 -7.21 27.01 10.81
C LEU A 108 -5.72 26.68 10.73
N ILE A 109 -5.05 26.99 9.61
CA ILE A 109 -3.60 26.78 9.45
C ILE A 109 -2.82 27.55 10.52
N LEU A 110 -3.17 28.83 10.75
CA LEU A 110 -2.52 29.65 11.77
C LEU A 110 -2.71 29.08 13.17
N LYS A 111 -3.92 28.63 13.50
CA LYS A 111 -4.21 27.98 14.78
C LYS A 111 -3.40 26.70 14.97
N ILE A 112 -3.33 25.85 13.96
CA ILE A 112 -2.55 24.60 14.00
C ILE A 112 -1.06 24.90 14.19
N ASN A 113 -0.49 25.81 13.40
CA ASN A 113 0.92 26.17 13.51
C ASN A 113 1.25 26.77 14.88
N LYS A 114 0.40 27.67 15.39
CA LYS A 114 0.56 28.23 16.73
C LYS A 114 0.58 27.14 17.80
N LEU A 115 -0.39 26.22 17.79
CA LEU A 115 -0.44 25.11 18.75
C LEU A 115 0.76 24.17 18.61
N TYR A 116 1.21 23.92 17.38
CA TYR A 116 2.41 23.14 17.13
C TYR A 116 3.65 23.80 17.75
N ASP A 117 3.86 25.09 17.50
CA ASP A 117 5.01 25.84 18.04
C ASP A 117 4.96 25.97 19.58
N GLU A 118 3.76 26.10 20.16
CA GLU A 118 3.56 26.22 21.61
C GLU A 118 3.77 24.89 22.33
N HIS A 119 3.24 23.78 21.79
CA HIS A 119 3.14 22.51 22.50
C HIS A 119 4.07 21.41 21.99
N ILE A 120 4.45 21.42 20.71
CA ILE A 120 5.24 20.34 20.10
C ILE A 120 6.70 20.76 20.04
N LYS A 121 7.45 20.35 21.07
CA LYS A 121 8.91 20.52 21.14
C LYS A 121 9.60 19.16 21.06
N ILE A 122 9.33 18.40 20.01
CA ILE A 122 9.96 17.11 19.78
C ILE A 122 11.22 17.35 18.93
N PRO A 123 12.44 17.16 19.48
CA PRO A 123 13.66 17.33 18.71
C PRO A 123 13.72 16.26 17.61
N THR A 124 14.00 16.69 16.38
CA THR A 124 14.23 15.78 15.27
C THR A 124 15.62 15.17 15.39
N GLU A 125 15.69 13.86 15.62
CA GLU A 125 16.93 13.09 15.62
C GLU A 125 16.94 12.08 14.46
N ILE A 126 17.82 12.30 13.50
CA ILE A 126 18.03 11.42 12.35
C ILE A 126 19.39 10.73 12.53
N LEU A 127 19.34 9.42 12.77
CA LEU A 127 20.54 8.59 12.90
C LEU A 127 20.85 7.87 11.58
N SER A 128 21.99 7.21 11.55
CA SER A 128 22.40 6.29 10.48
C SER A 128 22.97 5.03 11.12
N HIS A 129 23.15 3.98 10.31
CA HIS A 129 23.77 2.74 10.74
C HIS A 129 24.64 2.18 9.62
N SER A 130 25.80 1.65 9.99
CA SER A 130 26.85 1.16 9.07
C SER A 130 26.33 0.11 8.07
N CYS A 131 25.43 -0.77 8.54
CA CYS A 131 24.87 -1.85 7.70
C CYS A 131 24.10 -1.40 6.45
N LEU A 132 23.74 -0.10 6.32
CA LEU A 132 23.11 0.46 5.12
C LEU A 132 24.02 1.43 4.32
N GLU A 133 25.25 1.70 4.75
CA GLU A 133 26.09 2.73 4.11
C GLU A 133 26.34 2.47 2.63
N GLU A 134 26.66 1.24 2.25
CA GLU A 134 26.87 0.85 0.85
C GLU A 134 25.62 1.10 -0.02
N GLU A 135 24.45 0.74 0.51
CA GLU A 135 23.17 0.90 -0.18
C GLU A 135 22.73 2.37 -0.28
N LEU A 136 23.11 3.20 0.69
CA LEU A 136 22.86 4.63 0.67
C LEU A 136 23.77 5.36 -0.34
N CYS A 137 24.97 4.84 -0.57
CA CYS A 137 25.93 5.34 -1.56
C CYS A 137 25.66 4.85 -3.00
N ASN A 138 24.71 3.93 -3.17
CA ASN A 138 24.43 3.36 -4.48
C ASN A 138 23.64 4.34 -5.38
N ASN A 139 24.34 4.91 -6.36
CA ASN A 139 23.82 5.87 -7.33
C ASN A 139 22.79 5.31 -8.33
N SER A 140 22.57 3.99 -8.37
CA SER A 140 21.55 3.39 -9.23
C SER A 140 20.12 3.66 -8.74
N TYR A 141 19.98 4.12 -7.49
CA TYR A 141 18.69 4.33 -6.85
C TYR A 141 18.11 5.72 -7.08
N GLY A 142 16.82 5.77 -7.38
CA GLY A 142 16.07 7.03 -7.41
C GLY A 142 15.85 7.62 -6.01
N ILE A 143 15.58 8.93 -5.96
CA ILE A 143 15.33 9.71 -4.73
C ILE A 143 14.34 9.03 -3.76
N PRO A 144 13.19 8.47 -4.20
CA PRO A 144 12.25 7.82 -3.28
C PRO A 144 12.86 6.60 -2.58
N ALA A 145 13.63 5.79 -3.32
CA ALA A 145 14.24 4.59 -2.78
C ALA A 145 15.36 4.92 -1.76
N ILE A 146 16.15 5.96 -2.04
CA ILE A 146 17.15 6.50 -1.11
C ILE A 146 16.47 7.01 0.17
N ARG A 147 15.35 7.72 0.06
CA ARG A 147 14.60 8.20 1.22
C ARG A 147 14.14 7.07 2.15
N HIS A 148 13.59 5.99 1.58
CA HIS A 148 13.18 4.83 2.36
C HIS A 148 14.35 4.18 3.10
N ARG A 149 15.52 4.07 2.46
CA ARG A 149 16.72 3.54 3.11
C ARG A 149 17.26 4.45 4.22
N LYS A 150 17.26 5.76 4.03
CA LYS A 150 17.65 6.70 5.10
C LYS A 150 16.75 6.56 6.33
N GLN A 151 15.45 6.37 6.11
CA GLN A 151 14.50 6.09 7.20
C GLN A 151 14.83 4.78 7.91
N GLN A 152 15.11 3.70 7.17
CA GLN A 152 15.50 2.41 7.74
C GLN A 152 16.81 2.51 8.53
N ALA A 153 17.83 3.17 7.98
CA ALA A 153 19.10 3.39 8.66
C ALA A 153 18.92 4.17 9.97
N SER A 154 18.05 5.18 9.98
CA SER A 154 17.74 5.93 11.20
C SER A 154 16.99 5.11 12.23
N LEU A 155 16.04 4.26 11.82
CA LEU A 155 15.34 3.37 12.75
C LEU A 155 16.31 2.39 13.42
N ILE A 156 17.23 1.81 12.64
CA ILE A 156 18.23 0.87 13.16
C ILE A 156 19.22 1.60 14.07
N GLY A 157 19.70 2.79 13.70
CA GLY A 157 20.56 3.60 14.57
C GLY A 157 19.88 3.94 15.90
N HIS A 158 18.56 4.16 15.91
CA HIS A 158 17.80 4.34 17.16
C HIS A 158 17.71 3.04 17.98
N LEU A 159 17.46 1.90 17.34
CA LEU A 159 17.48 0.60 18.01
C LEU A 159 18.85 0.32 18.66
N GLU A 160 19.93 0.62 17.95
CA GLU A 160 21.31 0.48 18.46
C GLU A 160 21.56 1.44 19.63
N LYS A 161 21.24 2.73 19.48
CA LYS A 161 21.36 3.75 20.53
C LYS A 161 20.59 3.36 21.80
N MET A 162 19.47 2.68 21.66
CA MET A 162 18.65 2.19 22.76
C MET A 162 19.11 0.83 23.34
N GLY A 163 20.14 0.20 22.76
CA GLY A 163 20.62 -1.13 23.19
C GLY A 163 19.61 -2.25 22.91
N LEU A 164 18.79 -2.11 21.86
CA LEU A 164 17.76 -3.06 21.47
C LEU A 164 18.23 -4.05 20.39
N ILE A 165 19.41 -3.82 19.82
CA ILE A 165 20.12 -4.76 18.94
C ILE A 165 21.02 -5.63 19.82
N LYS A 166 20.46 -6.72 20.34
CA LYS A 166 21.15 -7.67 21.25
C LYS A 166 20.65 -9.09 21.02
N GLU A 167 21.38 -10.05 21.57
CA GLU A 167 21.01 -11.48 21.56
C GLU A 167 19.61 -11.75 22.12
N ALA A 168 19.01 -12.86 21.67
CA ALA A 168 17.71 -13.36 22.14
C ALA A 168 16.53 -12.37 21.97
N MET A 169 16.62 -11.43 21.03
CA MET A 169 15.53 -10.49 20.74
C MET A 169 14.55 -11.05 19.72
N THR A 170 13.28 -10.64 19.81
CA THR A 170 12.27 -10.95 18.80
C THR A 170 11.74 -9.66 18.19
N PHE A 171 12.00 -9.47 16.90
CA PHE A 171 11.55 -8.31 16.14
C PHE A 171 10.26 -8.65 15.38
N VAL A 172 9.23 -7.83 15.55
CA VAL A 172 7.94 -7.99 14.88
C VAL A 172 7.69 -6.80 13.96
N GLU A 173 7.75 -7.01 12.65
CA GLU A 173 7.48 -5.98 11.64
C GLU A 173 6.02 -6.06 11.20
N LEU A 174 5.22 -5.09 11.64
CA LEU A 174 3.83 -4.93 11.22
C LEU A 174 3.76 -4.14 9.92
N GLY A 175 3.00 -4.64 8.94
CA GLY A 175 2.95 -4.04 7.60
C GLY A 175 4.26 -4.22 6.84
N ALA A 176 4.91 -5.38 7.01
CA ALA A 176 6.27 -5.61 6.54
C ALA A 176 6.45 -5.43 5.02
N GLY A 177 5.39 -5.58 4.22
CA GLY A 177 5.47 -5.50 2.77
C GLY A 177 6.52 -6.45 2.20
N LYS A 178 7.66 -5.89 1.77
CA LYS A 178 8.81 -6.66 1.25
C LYS A 178 9.75 -7.20 2.33
N GLY A 179 9.61 -6.80 3.59
CA GLY A 179 10.44 -7.24 4.71
C GLY A 179 11.81 -6.56 4.77
N MET A 180 11.93 -5.35 4.21
CA MET A 180 13.23 -4.66 4.13
C MET A 180 13.74 -4.23 5.50
N LEU A 181 12.87 -3.78 6.42
CA LEU A 181 13.33 -3.33 7.74
C LEU A 181 13.86 -4.51 8.55
N SER A 182 13.13 -5.62 8.63
CA SER A 182 13.59 -6.84 9.30
C SER A 182 14.91 -7.36 8.71
N HIS A 183 15.08 -7.31 7.38
CA HIS A 183 16.34 -7.69 6.73
C HIS A 183 17.52 -6.85 7.23
N TRP A 184 17.35 -5.54 7.36
CA TRP A 184 18.42 -4.67 7.82
C TRP A 184 18.69 -4.77 9.32
N ILE A 185 17.66 -5.01 10.14
CA ILE A 185 17.85 -5.31 11.56
C ILE A 185 18.64 -6.62 11.70
N GLN A 186 18.34 -7.63 10.88
CA GLN A 186 19.10 -8.87 10.85
C GLN A 186 20.57 -8.63 10.53
N LYS A 187 20.86 -7.83 9.48
CA LYS A 187 22.23 -7.43 9.16
C LYS A 187 22.94 -6.67 10.28
N ALA A 188 22.22 -5.77 10.96
CA ALA A 188 22.75 -5.05 12.11
C ALA A 188 22.97 -5.96 13.34
N SER A 189 22.31 -7.12 13.38
CA SER A 189 22.38 -8.09 14.47
C SER A 189 23.17 -9.34 14.10
N GLU A 190 24.02 -9.30 13.06
CA GLU A 190 24.75 -10.49 12.56
C GLU A 190 25.62 -11.17 13.63
N GLU A 191 26.11 -10.39 14.59
CA GLU A 191 26.92 -10.90 15.72
C GLU A 191 26.08 -11.41 16.89
N ASN A 192 24.75 -11.23 16.86
CA ASN A 192 23.85 -11.60 17.95
C ASN A 192 23.17 -12.95 17.67
N ASP A 193 23.43 -13.93 18.53
CA ASP A 193 22.79 -15.22 18.47
C ASP A 193 21.32 -15.18 18.94
N ASN A 194 20.53 -16.13 18.44
CA ASN A 194 19.15 -16.42 18.87
C ASN A 194 18.12 -15.28 18.65
N CYS A 195 18.33 -14.42 17.66
CA CYS A 195 17.35 -13.42 17.26
C CYS A 195 16.24 -14.00 16.37
N ASN A 196 14.98 -13.63 16.64
CA ASN A 196 13.81 -14.02 15.85
C ASN A 196 13.23 -12.83 15.08
N TYR A 197 12.75 -13.07 13.86
CA TYR A 197 12.18 -12.03 12.99
C TYR A 197 10.81 -12.47 12.48
N ILE A 198 9.76 -11.77 12.88
CA ILE A 198 8.36 -12.07 12.56
C ILE A 198 7.81 -10.97 11.65
N LEU A 199 7.46 -11.31 10.42
CA LEU A 199 6.95 -10.37 9.43
C LEU A 199 5.44 -10.55 9.25
N VAL A 200 4.66 -9.54 9.62
CA VAL A 200 3.19 -9.56 9.55
C VAL A 200 2.73 -8.60 8.44
N ASP A 201 2.05 -9.13 7.42
CA ASP A 201 1.49 -8.32 6.33
C ASP A 201 0.17 -8.91 5.84
N ARG A 202 -0.82 -8.07 5.53
CA ARG A 202 -2.13 -8.49 5.01
C ARG A 202 -2.16 -8.63 3.48
N GLY A 203 -1.16 -8.10 2.78
CA GLY A 203 -1.06 -8.06 1.33
C GLY A 203 -0.30 -9.24 0.73
N THR A 204 -0.64 -9.59 -0.50
CA THR A 204 0.16 -10.51 -1.33
C THR A 204 1.37 -9.76 -1.88
N CYS A 205 2.40 -9.53 -1.05
CA CYS A 205 3.62 -8.88 -1.51
C CYS A 205 4.48 -9.85 -2.32
N ARG A 206 4.91 -9.45 -3.52
CA ARG A 206 5.89 -10.18 -4.35
C ARG A 206 7.30 -9.67 -4.02
N TYR A 207 8.30 -10.54 -4.15
CA TYR A 207 9.71 -10.22 -3.87
C TYR A 207 9.96 -9.88 -2.39
N LYS A 208 9.54 -10.76 -1.48
CA LYS A 208 9.95 -10.68 -0.08
C LYS A 208 11.45 -10.93 0.01
N VAL A 209 12.16 -10.08 0.73
CA VAL A 209 13.58 -10.24 1.03
C VAL A 209 13.75 -11.49 1.90
N GLY A 210 14.76 -12.31 1.62
CA GLY A 210 15.02 -13.58 2.33
C GLY A 210 14.31 -14.81 1.75
N TYR A 211 13.46 -14.66 0.74
CA TYR A 211 12.99 -15.80 -0.06
C TYR A 211 13.98 -16.04 -1.20
N TYR A 212 15.02 -16.84 -0.95
CA TYR A 212 15.77 -17.45 -2.05
C TYR A 212 14.89 -18.56 -2.67
N PRO A 213 14.82 -18.67 -4.00
CA PRO A 213 14.08 -19.76 -4.66
C PRO A 213 14.63 -21.13 -4.28
#